data_AF-A0A7R9Z4I7-F1
#
_entry.id   AF-A0A7R9Z4I7-F1
#
_cell.length_a   1.000
_cell.length_b   1.000
_cell.length_c   1.000
_cell.angle_alpha   90.00
_cell.angle_beta   90.00
_cell.angle_gamma   90.00
#
_symmetry.space_group_name_H-M   'P 1'
#
loop_
_entity.id
_entity.type
_entity.pdbx_description
1 polymer ?
#
loop_
_entity_poly.entity_id
_entity_poly.type
_entity_poly.pdbx_seq_one_letter_code
_entity_poly.pdbx_strand_id
1 'polypeptide(L)'
;SVQPNKGIATPVGGVQQKQPLSSAFSDDVSLYAFQHLFCASNIDWEHLGEGAYQSFQKLFKSLSKSIRSSLTSNGPALDALWRICLSAGNDDVASQAMKDLLVVYSAIAQRPAARSDLHTESADAVTQTERTEESFVRRIFQCLVKVKGGLESGDPSSERSAERCVRILNAAVGHSNGGGGKTSSSAIAATLEAISVSGNIAEVLRSVPHGMRGQGGYRTIGIMAKRAPQTAVANSVGVPQLSSTSTATQIGPGKLPSSERFSLNVHPLETLGSVKAKVAKHCNHDISLVKPLTVSGRGVSYSLRSNGEPGQANLNQESEESVVAQLGITEGCEIVFLLASQKLPDHTPAPSAKLSSKKGHGLDLSEIFVGDGSRDSADRFFDTLLSVLEALPVRAVVDSGDSSVQSVDAHKLVWDLLLSMPSNRGIVDRVRSSAGRNAPERMRDGEGMVLDAPRGDAVWSTLLDIRCFHRSVYIMQVIDSFLQPSQEILSILPREKFVTLSDVMKSDAVAFRQGFIESGGFDAVMKFFISSGRDSGERRKKTQMGSAVALRILKCCFFGESSFMDKSSSSLSLDNAGEHLLESLSDSR
;
A
#
# COMPACT_ATOMS: atom_id res chain seq x y z
N SER A 1 17.20 -72.02 -62.12
CA SER A 1 15.99 -72.57 -61.46
C SER A 1 16.38 -73.08 -60.09
N VAL A 2 16.23 -72.27 -59.04
CA VAL A 2 16.34 -72.71 -57.64
C VAL A 2 15.34 -71.89 -56.84
N GLN A 3 14.32 -72.57 -56.33
CA GLN A 3 13.29 -72.04 -55.43
C GLN A 3 13.81 -71.98 -53.98
N PRO A 4 13.10 -71.25 -53.09
CA PRO A 4 13.66 -70.58 -51.92
C PRO A 4 13.64 -71.44 -50.67
N ASN A 5 14.47 -71.08 -49.67
CA ASN A 5 14.27 -71.56 -48.32
C ASN A 5 14.18 -70.41 -47.32
N LYS A 6 13.23 -70.57 -46.40
CA LYS A 6 12.65 -69.58 -45.49
C LYS A 6 13.64 -69.11 -44.43
N GLY A 7 13.89 -67.80 -44.37
CA GLY A 7 14.54 -67.14 -43.24
C GLY A 7 13.49 -66.66 -42.23
N ILE A 8 13.57 -67.19 -41.01
CA ILE A 8 12.73 -66.87 -39.86
C ILE A 8 12.97 -65.41 -39.43
N ALA A 9 11.90 -64.64 -39.32
CA ALA A 9 11.90 -63.29 -38.78
C ALA A 9 12.04 -63.30 -37.26
N THR A 10 12.98 -62.53 -36.73
CA THR A 10 12.96 -62.00 -35.35
C THR A 10 12.84 -60.48 -35.44
N PRO A 11 11.87 -59.85 -34.75
CA PRO A 11 11.74 -58.40 -34.75
C PRO A 11 12.68 -57.83 -33.68
N VAL A 12 13.80 -57.24 -34.11
CA VAL A 12 14.56 -56.36 -33.22
C VAL A 12 13.81 -55.04 -33.17
N GLY A 13 13.02 -54.87 -32.11
CA GLY A 13 12.39 -53.61 -31.74
C GLY A 13 13.45 -52.56 -31.41
N GLY A 14 13.92 -51.84 -32.42
CA GLY A 14 14.68 -50.62 -32.25
C GLY A 14 13.74 -49.50 -31.82
N VAL A 15 13.74 -49.17 -30.53
CA VAL A 15 13.22 -47.89 -30.05
C VAL A 15 14.03 -46.80 -30.76
N GLN A 16 13.44 -46.12 -31.74
CA GLN A 16 13.99 -44.90 -32.32
C GLN A 16 14.12 -43.89 -31.18
N GLN A 17 15.31 -43.80 -30.57
CA GLN A 17 15.67 -42.64 -29.78
C GLN A 17 15.61 -41.45 -30.73
N LYS A 18 14.57 -40.62 -30.59
CA LYS A 18 14.54 -39.30 -31.22
C LYS A 18 15.83 -38.59 -30.80
N GLN A 19 16.79 -38.48 -31.73
CA GLN A 19 17.97 -37.68 -31.48
C GLN A 19 17.49 -36.27 -31.12
N PRO A 20 17.90 -35.72 -29.96
CA PRO A 20 17.54 -34.36 -29.60
C PRO A 20 18.10 -33.44 -30.69
N LEU A 21 17.22 -32.69 -31.34
CA LEU A 21 17.63 -31.68 -32.32
C LEU A 21 18.59 -30.70 -31.61
N SER A 22 19.81 -30.59 -32.11
CA SER A 22 20.77 -29.60 -31.62
C SER A 22 20.36 -28.20 -32.07
N SER A 23 20.65 -27.19 -31.26
CA SER A 23 20.39 -25.79 -31.62
C SER A 23 21.09 -25.43 -32.94
N ALA A 24 20.38 -24.74 -33.83
CA ALA A 24 20.95 -24.26 -35.10
C ALA A 24 21.97 -23.13 -34.90
N PHE A 25 21.95 -22.47 -33.74
CA PHE A 25 22.85 -21.37 -33.39
C PHE A 25 23.57 -21.67 -32.07
N SER A 26 24.81 -21.19 -31.96
CA SER A 26 25.52 -21.17 -30.68
C SER A 26 24.87 -20.19 -29.71
N ASP A 27 25.17 -20.35 -28.42
CA ASP A 27 24.71 -19.42 -27.38
C ASP A 27 25.22 -18.00 -27.61
N ASP A 28 26.43 -17.83 -28.14
CA ASP A 28 27.02 -16.52 -28.45
C ASP A 28 26.25 -15.80 -29.57
N VAL A 29 25.87 -16.51 -30.64
CA VAL A 29 25.07 -15.96 -31.73
C VAL A 29 23.67 -15.60 -31.22
N SER A 30 23.10 -16.46 -30.38
CA SER A 30 21.80 -16.22 -29.74
C SER A 30 21.84 -15.00 -28.81
N LEU A 31 22.92 -14.82 -28.06
CA LEU A 31 23.17 -13.65 -27.21
C LEU A 31 23.31 -12.38 -28.04
N TYR A 32 24.13 -12.41 -29.08
CA TYR A 32 24.32 -11.28 -29.97
C TYR A 32 23.00 -10.84 -30.61
N ALA A 33 22.23 -11.79 -31.15
CA ALA A 33 20.92 -11.54 -31.73
C ALA A 33 19.95 -10.97 -30.69
N PHE A 34 19.92 -11.53 -29.48
CA PHE A 34 19.06 -11.03 -28.40
C PHE A 34 19.39 -9.58 -28.01
N GLN A 35 20.67 -9.24 -27.90
CA GLN A 35 21.11 -7.90 -27.57
C GLN A 35 20.73 -6.88 -28.66
N HIS A 36 20.90 -7.23 -29.93
CA HIS A 36 20.67 -6.30 -31.04
C HIS A 36 19.20 -6.21 -31.47
N LEU A 37 18.43 -7.30 -31.36
CA LEU A 37 17.03 -7.33 -31.80
C LEU A 37 16.06 -6.85 -30.72
N PHE A 38 16.36 -7.13 -29.45
CA PHE A 38 15.43 -6.83 -28.36
C PHE A 38 15.98 -5.86 -27.33
N CYS A 39 17.30 -5.84 -27.11
CA CYS A 39 17.92 -4.97 -26.10
C CYS A 39 18.52 -3.68 -26.68
N ALA A 40 18.49 -3.45 -27.99
CA ALA A 40 19.00 -2.22 -28.59
C ALA A 40 18.13 -1.01 -28.20
N SER A 41 18.74 0.17 -28.02
CA SER A 41 18.08 1.39 -27.50
C SER A 41 16.94 1.91 -28.41
N ASN A 42 17.02 1.64 -29.71
CA ASN A 42 16.15 2.14 -30.76
C ASN A 42 14.97 1.22 -31.10
N ILE A 43 14.72 0.18 -30.31
CA ILE A 43 13.59 -0.73 -30.52
C ILE A 43 12.29 -0.07 -30.06
N ASP A 44 11.34 0.02 -30.98
CA ASP A 44 10.03 0.64 -30.76
C ASP A 44 9.04 -0.34 -30.12
N TRP A 45 9.12 -0.46 -28.81
CA TRP A 45 8.20 -1.30 -28.03
C TRP A 45 6.77 -0.76 -27.97
N GLU A 46 6.51 0.46 -28.45
CA GLU A 46 5.15 0.99 -28.48
C GLU A 46 4.27 0.17 -29.43
N HIS A 47 4.83 -0.31 -30.56
CA HIS A 47 4.07 -0.95 -31.64
C HIS A 47 4.32 -2.47 -31.77
N LEU A 48 5.32 -3.03 -31.10
CA LEU A 48 5.74 -4.44 -31.28
C LEU A 48 4.76 -5.48 -30.70
N GLY A 49 3.93 -5.10 -29.73
CA GLY A 49 2.87 -5.95 -29.17
C GLY A 49 3.35 -7.24 -28.46
N GLU A 50 2.40 -8.15 -28.21
CA GLU A 50 2.62 -9.34 -27.37
C GLU A 50 3.53 -10.39 -28.01
N GLY A 51 3.43 -10.61 -29.33
CA GLY A 51 4.23 -11.63 -30.02
C GLY A 51 5.73 -11.37 -29.95
N ALA A 52 6.13 -10.10 -30.09
CA ALA A 52 7.52 -9.69 -29.91
C ALA A 52 7.97 -9.88 -28.46
N TYR A 53 7.12 -9.51 -27.49
CA TYR A 53 7.43 -9.67 -26.08
C TYR A 53 7.58 -11.14 -25.66
N GLN A 54 6.71 -12.03 -26.14
CA GLN A 54 6.84 -13.49 -25.92
C GLN A 54 8.15 -14.04 -26.50
N SER A 55 8.59 -13.51 -27.64
CA SER A 55 9.87 -13.87 -28.26
C SER A 55 11.06 -13.41 -27.40
N PHE A 56 11.00 -12.17 -26.90
CA PHE A 56 11.94 -11.66 -25.91
C PHE A 56 12.00 -12.56 -24.66
N GLN A 57 10.85 -12.91 -24.06
CA GLN A 57 10.81 -13.75 -22.87
C GLN A 57 11.41 -15.15 -23.10
N LYS A 58 11.12 -15.79 -24.23
CA LYS A 58 11.66 -17.12 -24.57
C LYS A 58 13.17 -17.09 -24.64
N LEU A 59 13.74 -16.12 -25.37
CA LEU A 59 15.19 -15.96 -25.48
C LEU A 59 15.82 -15.54 -24.15
N PHE A 60 15.22 -14.60 -23.43
CA PHE A 60 15.67 -14.18 -22.10
C PHE A 60 15.75 -15.36 -21.14
N LYS A 61 14.70 -16.20 -21.05
CA LYS A 61 14.68 -17.41 -20.22
C LYS A 61 15.70 -18.44 -20.66
N SER A 62 15.89 -18.64 -21.97
CA SER A 62 16.89 -19.58 -22.50
C SER A 62 18.31 -19.14 -22.17
N LEU A 63 18.64 -17.88 -22.46
CA LEU A 63 19.97 -17.30 -22.26
C LEU A 63 20.30 -17.13 -20.78
N SER A 64 19.31 -16.81 -19.94
CA SER A 64 19.51 -16.72 -18.48
C SER A 64 19.91 -18.05 -17.82
N LYS A 65 19.60 -19.19 -18.46
CA LYS A 65 20.00 -20.53 -18.01
C LYS A 65 21.38 -20.94 -18.52
N SER A 66 21.78 -20.47 -19.71
CA SER A 66 23.04 -20.87 -20.37
C SER A 66 24.20 -19.91 -20.10
N ILE A 67 23.91 -18.60 -19.99
CA ILE A 67 24.90 -17.54 -19.94
C ILE A 67 24.84 -16.83 -18.58
N ARG A 68 26.01 -16.74 -17.93
CA ARG A 68 26.23 -16.21 -16.57
C ARG A 68 25.63 -14.81 -16.38
N SER A 69 25.32 -14.50 -15.11
CA SER A 69 24.79 -13.28 -14.47
C SER A 69 24.84 -11.92 -15.19
N SER A 70 25.78 -11.69 -16.10
CA SER A 70 26.01 -10.45 -16.87
C SER A 70 24.80 -9.91 -17.65
N LEU A 71 23.87 -10.77 -18.06
CA LEU A 71 22.63 -10.34 -18.75
C LEU A 71 21.63 -9.67 -17.79
N THR A 72 21.63 -10.07 -16.52
CA THR A 72 20.59 -9.73 -15.55
C THR A 72 21.05 -8.73 -14.50
N SER A 73 22.29 -8.83 -14.00
CA SER A 73 22.85 -7.82 -13.08
C SER A 73 23.49 -6.68 -13.87
N ASN A 74 22.77 -5.56 -14.00
CA ASN A 74 23.17 -4.35 -14.74
C ASN A 74 23.49 -4.61 -16.23
N GLY A 75 22.77 -5.56 -16.83
CA GLY A 75 22.96 -5.96 -18.23
C GLY A 75 21.93 -5.38 -19.20
N PRO A 76 22.16 -5.49 -20.52
CA PRO A 76 21.27 -4.95 -21.56
C PRO A 76 19.82 -5.46 -21.47
N ALA A 77 19.60 -6.66 -20.94
CA ALA A 77 18.27 -7.24 -20.78
C ALA A 77 17.45 -6.55 -19.70
N LEU A 78 18.11 -6.11 -18.60
CA LEU A 78 17.47 -5.35 -17.54
C LEU A 78 17.05 -3.97 -18.04
N ASP A 79 17.92 -3.32 -18.83
CA ASP A 79 17.60 -2.05 -19.49
C ASP A 79 16.50 -2.19 -20.55
N ALA A 80 16.44 -3.31 -21.25
CA ALA A 80 15.34 -3.62 -22.15
C ALA A 80 14.02 -3.75 -21.38
N LEU A 81 14.00 -4.51 -20.27
CA LEU A 81 12.81 -4.65 -19.43
C LEU A 81 12.29 -3.30 -18.93
N TRP A 82 13.17 -2.42 -18.42
CA TRP A 82 12.76 -1.07 -18.02
C TRP A 82 12.12 -0.29 -19.16
N ARG A 83 12.71 -0.31 -20.36
CA ARG A 83 12.14 0.39 -21.51
C ARG A 83 10.80 -0.20 -21.92
N ILE A 84 10.69 -1.53 -22.01
CA ILE A 84 9.43 -2.21 -22.33
C ILE A 84 8.34 -1.83 -21.32
N CYS A 85 8.64 -1.83 -20.03
CA CYS A 85 7.68 -1.46 -18.98
C CYS A 85 7.13 -0.03 -19.16
N LEU A 86 7.99 0.90 -19.59
CA LEU A 86 7.67 2.33 -19.63
C LEU A 86 7.09 2.77 -20.98
N SER A 87 7.55 2.19 -22.09
CA SER A 87 7.20 2.65 -23.44
C SER A 87 6.23 1.74 -24.20
N ALA A 88 5.94 0.52 -23.72
CA ALA A 88 5.02 -0.37 -24.43
C ALA A 88 3.62 0.25 -24.57
N GLY A 89 3.06 0.16 -25.78
CA GLY A 89 1.71 0.66 -26.08
C GLY A 89 0.61 -0.27 -25.55
N ASN A 90 0.93 -1.57 -25.41
CA ASN A 90 0.03 -2.58 -24.88
C ASN A 90 0.22 -2.75 -23.35
N ASP A 91 -0.86 -2.59 -22.57
CA ASP A 91 -0.85 -2.69 -21.10
C ASP A 91 -0.47 -4.09 -20.60
N ASP A 92 -0.89 -5.15 -21.29
CA ASP A 92 -0.56 -6.53 -20.92
C ASP A 92 0.93 -6.80 -21.08
N VAL A 93 1.55 -6.28 -22.15
CA VAL A 93 3.01 -6.34 -22.36
C VAL A 93 3.74 -5.60 -21.25
N ALA A 94 3.35 -4.36 -20.95
CA ALA A 94 3.96 -3.57 -19.89
C ALA A 94 3.82 -4.25 -18.51
N SER A 95 2.64 -4.77 -18.21
CA SER A 95 2.33 -5.48 -16.97
C SER A 95 3.11 -6.79 -16.84
N GLN A 96 3.30 -7.54 -17.93
CA GLN A 96 4.11 -8.75 -17.91
C GLN A 96 5.61 -8.42 -17.80
N ALA A 97 6.09 -7.38 -18.48
CA ALA A 97 7.46 -6.88 -18.35
C ALA A 97 7.77 -6.42 -16.93
N MET A 98 6.82 -5.77 -16.26
CA MET A 98 6.93 -5.38 -14.87
C MET A 98 7.09 -6.58 -13.93
N LYS A 99 6.30 -7.64 -14.13
CA LYS A 99 6.45 -8.89 -13.35
C LYS A 99 7.85 -9.49 -13.54
N ASP A 100 8.31 -9.57 -14.79
CA ASP A 100 9.62 -10.13 -15.10
C ASP A 100 10.75 -9.26 -14.53
N LEU A 101 10.62 -7.93 -14.58
CA LEU A 101 11.54 -6.95 -13.99
C LEU A 101 11.69 -7.16 -12.47
N LEU A 102 10.57 -7.26 -11.75
CA LEU A 102 10.58 -7.46 -10.29
C LEU A 102 11.17 -8.82 -9.89
N VAL A 103 10.93 -9.87 -10.69
CA VAL A 103 11.55 -11.19 -10.49
C VAL A 103 13.07 -11.10 -10.64
N VAL A 104 13.56 -10.37 -11.65
CA VAL A 104 15.00 -10.17 -11.86
C VAL A 104 15.62 -9.43 -10.68
N TYR A 105 15.05 -8.31 -10.23
CA TYR A 105 15.58 -7.58 -9.07
C TYR A 105 15.50 -8.39 -7.77
N SER A 106 14.45 -9.20 -7.57
CA SER A 106 14.35 -10.09 -6.41
C SER A 106 15.45 -11.16 -6.43
N ALA A 107 15.80 -11.68 -7.62
CA ALA A 107 16.89 -12.63 -7.78
C ALA A 107 18.28 -11.99 -7.57
N ILE A 108 18.45 -10.71 -7.96
CA ILE A 108 19.68 -9.95 -7.70
C ILE A 108 19.86 -9.73 -6.19
N ALA A 109 18.79 -9.29 -5.49
CA ALA A 109 18.82 -9.05 -4.05
C ALA A 109 19.12 -10.31 -3.21
N GLN A 110 18.83 -11.50 -3.74
CA GLN A 110 19.10 -12.78 -3.07
C GLN A 110 20.54 -13.27 -3.23
N ARG A 111 21.37 -12.64 -4.06
CA ARG A 111 22.77 -13.07 -4.17
C ARG A 111 23.51 -12.61 -2.91
N PRO A 112 24.03 -13.53 -2.07
CA PRO A 112 24.87 -13.13 -0.97
C PRO A 112 26.08 -12.37 -1.55
N ALA A 113 26.34 -11.17 -1.03
CA ALA A 113 27.58 -10.47 -1.29
C ALA A 113 28.72 -11.43 -0.94
N ALA A 114 29.38 -12.00 -1.95
CA ALA A 114 30.50 -12.87 -1.74
C ALA A 114 31.54 -12.06 -0.96
N ARG A 115 31.91 -12.57 0.23
CA ARG A 115 32.93 -12.01 1.11
C ARG A 115 34.10 -11.49 0.29
N SER A 116 34.28 -10.18 0.30
CA SER A 116 35.51 -9.52 -0.11
C SER A 116 36.55 -9.71 1.00
N ASP A 117 36.87 -10.97 1.32
CA ASP A 117 38.02 -11.37 2.13
C ASP A 117 39.04 -11.94 1.17
N LEU A 118 39.85 -11.07 0.57
CA LEU A 118 41.22 -11.38 0.16
C LEU A 118 41.94 -10.03 0.04
N HIS A 119 42.49 -9.60 1.18
CA HIS A 119 43.61 -8.67 1.19
C HIS A 119 44.73 -9.26 0.34
N THR A 120 45.06 -8.60 -0.75
CA THR A 120 46.43 -8.62 -1.26
C THR A 120 46.74 -7.19 -1.66
N GLU A 121 47.52 -6.53 -0.80
CA GLU A 121 48.09 -5.23 -1.06
C GLU A 121 48.93 -5.29 -2.33
N SER A 122 48.57 -4.48 -3.31
CA SER A 122 49.50 -3.98 -4.32
C SER A 122 49.05 -2.58 -4.69
N ALA A 123 49.76 -1.61 -4.15
CA ALA A 123 49.66 -0.22 -4.57
C ALA A 123 50.04 -0.10 -6.06
N ASP A 124 49.40 0.87 -6.73
CA ASP A 124 49.63 1.34 -8.10
C ASP A 124 48.75 0.74 -9.21
N ALA A 125 47.56 1.33 -9.37
CA ALA A 125 47.13 1.95 -10.64
C ALA A 125 45.70 2.51 -10.51
N VAL A 126 45.59 3.81 -10.74
CA VAL A 126 44.36 4.58 -10.87
C VAL A 126 43.48 4.03 -12.00
N THR A 127 42.39 3.35 -11.64
CA THR A 127 41.12 3.40 -12.38
C THR A 127 39.97 3.26 -11.40
N GLN A 128 39.35 4.41 -11.08
CA GLN A 128 38.01 4.47 -10.52
C GLN A 128 37.07 3.62 -11.38
N THR A 129 36.76 2.42 -10.91
CA THR A 129 35.56 1.70 -11.35
C THR A 129 34.66 1.60 -10.14
N GLU A 130 34.15 2.76 -9.70
CA GLU A 130 32.88 2.85 -8.98
C GLU A 130 31.78 2.34 -9.93
N ARG A 131 31.72 1.02 -10.16
CA ARG A 131 30.50 0.37 -10.60
C ARG A 131 29.60 0.29 -9.38
N THR A 132 29.10 1.43 -8.92
CA THR A 132 27.93 1.48 -8.04
C THR A 132 26.85 0.65 -8.72
N GLU A 133 26.53 -0.50 -8.14
CA GLU A 133 25.43 -1.32 -8.61
C GLU A 133 24.17 -0.44 -8.67
N GLU A 134 23.53 -0.30 -9.84
CA GLU A 134 22.30 0.48 -9.95
C GLU A 134 21.20 -0.25 -9.17
N SER A 135 20.97 0.16 -7.92
CA SER A 135 19.88 -0.36 -7.10
C SER A 135 18.54 -0.09 -7.79
N PHE A 136 17.55 -0.96 -7.56
CA PHE A 136 16.18 -0.77 -8.04
C PHE A 136 15.66 0.64 -7.71
N VAL A 137 15.92 1.08 -6.47
CA VAL A 137 15.52 2.38 -5.93
C VAL A 137 16.13 3.54 -6.72
N ARG A 138 17.43 3.48 -7.01
CA ARG A 138 18.11 4.51 -7.80
C ARG A 138 17.55 4.58 -9.21
N ARG A 139 17.28 3.43 -9.84
CA ARG A 139 16.77 3.37 -11.21
C ARG A 139 15.36 3.93 -11.33
N ILE A 140 14.45 3.50 -10.44
CA ILE A 140 13.08 4.01 -10.46
C ILE A 140 13.01 5.51 -10.12
N PHE A 141 13.89 6.00 -9.24
CA PHE A 141 14.01 7.42 -8.96
C PHE A 141 14.44 8.22 -10.19
N GLN A 142 15.46 7.75 -10.93
CA GLN A 142 15.86 8.38 -12.19
C GLN A 142 14.73 8.39 -13.24
N CYS A 143 13.95 7.31 -13.33
CA CYS A 143 12.77 7.26 -14.20
C CYS A 143 11.74 8.33 -13.82
N LEU A 144 11.42 8.46 -12.53
CA LEU A 144 10.49 9.50 -12.04
C LEU A 144 10.99 10.92 -12.31
N VAL A 145 12.30 11.19 -12.18
CA VAL A 145 12.89 12.49 -12.51
C VAL A 145 12.73 12.81 -14.01
N LYS A 146 12.97 11.83 -14.89
CA LYS A 146 12.78 12.00 -16.34
C LYS A 146 11.31 12.24 -16.68
N VAL A 147 10.42 11.44 -16.08
CA VAL A 147 8.96 11.57 -16.23
C VAL A 147 8.50 12.97 -15.81
N LYS A 148 8.97 13.48 -14.67
CA LYS A 148 8.66 14.84 -14.21
C LYS A 148 9.02 15.86 -15.28
N GLY A 149 10.25 15.84 -15.80
CA GLY A 149 10.68 16.77 -16.84
C GLY A 149 9.85 16.67 -18.11
N GLY A 150 9.46 15.45 -18.50
CA GLY A 150 8.56 15.21 -19.62
C GLY A 150 7.14 15.75 -19.41
N LEU A 151 6.55 15.54 -18.23
CA LEU A 151 5.25 16.11 -17.85
C LEU A 151 5.27 17.64 -17.85
N GLU A 152 6.32 18.26 -17.30
CA GLU A 152 6.50 19.71 -17.31
C GLU A 152 6.65 20.27 -18.74
N SER A 153 7.20 19.47 -19.66
CA SER A 153 7.29 19.80 -21.09
C SER A 153 6.03 19.48 -21.91
N GLY A 154 5.02 18.86 -21.31
CA GLY A 154 3.77 18.48 -21.97
C GLY A 154 3.87 17.25 -22.88
N ASP A 155 4.85 16.36 -22.65
CA ASP A 155 5.00 15.12 -23.42
C ASP A 155 3.89 14.10 -23.05
N PRO A 156 3.03 13.69 -24.01
CA PRO A 156 1.97 12.71 -23.76
C PRO A 156 2.49 11.34 -23.31
N SER A 157 3.69 10.93 -23.74
CA SER A 157 4.28 9.64 -23.37
C SER A 157 4.69 9.59 -21.89
N SER A 158 4.91 10.77 -21.29
CA SER A 158 5.32 10.93 -19.90
C SER A 158 4.18 10.66 -18.91
N GLU A 159 2.92 10.90 -19.28
CA GLU A 159 1.77 10.49 -18.43
C GLU A 159 1.72 8.97 -18.29
N ARG A 160 1.85 8.25 -19.41
CA ARG A 160 1.92 6.77 -19.43
C ARG A 160 3.14 6.29 -18.63
N SER A 161 4.30 6.91 -18.83
CA SER A 161 5.51 6.53 -18.10
C SER A 161 5.40 6.78 -16.58
N ALA A 162 4.73 7.86 -16.16
CA ALA A 162 4.45 8.14 -14.75
C ALA A 162 3.59 7.05 -14.13
N GLU A 163 2.48 6.74 -14.80
CA GLU A 163 1.54 5.69 -14.45
C GLU A 163 2.27 4.34 -14.27
N ARG A 164 3.12 3.96 -15.23
CA ARG A 164 3.93 2.74 -15.17
C ARG A 164 4.95 2.75 -14.04
N CYS A 165 5.69 3.84 -13.84
CA CYS A 165 6.64 3.97 -12.73
C CYS A 165 5.95 3.73 -11.38
N VAL A 166 4.77 4.30 -11.21
CA VAL A 166 3.99 4.18 -9.97
C VAL A 166 3.44 2.78 -9.80
N ARG A 167 2.97 2.11 -10.87
CA ARG A 167 2.60 0.68 -10.81
C ARG A 167 3.79 -0.19 -10.40
N ILE A 168 4.98 0.04 -10.99
CA ILE A 168 6.21 -0.69 -10.65
C ILE A 168 6.53 -0.50 -9.16
N LEU A 169 6.44 0.73 -8.64
CA LEU A 169 6.65 1.02 -7.22
C LEU A 169 5.62 0.35 -6.32
N ASN A 170 4.33 0.47 -6.63
CA ASN A 170 3.25 -0.18 -5.86
C ASN A 170 3.45 -1.69 -5.82
N ALA A 171 3.79 -2.30 -6.96
CA ALA A 171 4.10 -3.71 -7.04
C ALA A 171 5.35 -4.05 -6.22
N ALA A 172 6.43 -3.26 -6.31
CA ALA A 172 7.64 -3.46 -5.53
C ALA A 172 7.40 -3.36 -4.01
N VAL A 173 6.57 -2.41 -3.56
CA VAL A 173 6.16 -2.29 -2.16
C VAL A 173 5.43 -3.56 -1.70
N GLY A 174 4.50 -4.08 -2.51
CA GLY A 174 3.84 -5.37 -2.27
C GLY A 174 4.80 -6.57 -2.26
N HIS A 175 5.88 -6.51 -3.04
CA HIS A 175 6.91 -7.55 -3.12
C HIS A 175 8.01 -7.42 -2.06
N SER A 176 8.07 -6.37 -1.25
CA SER A 176 9.16 -6.16 -0.28
C SER A 176 9.05 -7.09 0.95
N ASN A 177 10.02 -8.01 1.05
CA ASN A 177 10.30 -9.10 2.01
C ASN A 177 9.14 -9.90 2.66
N GLY A 178 8.95 -11.14 2.18
CA GLY A 178 8.89 -12.31 3.08
C GLY A 178 7.53 -12.81 3.58
N GLY A 179 6.53 -12.93 2.71
CA GLY A 179 5.21 -13.48 3.04
C GLY A 179 4.27 -12.39 3.56
N GLY A 180 3.49 -11.81 2.65
CA GLY A 180 2.70 -10.60 2.92
C GLY A 180 3.59 -9.37 2.98
N GLY A 181 3.52 -8.50 1.97
CA GLY A 181 4.32 -7.27 1.88
C GLY A 181 4.24 -6.43 3.16
N LYS A 182 5.19 -5.52 3.38
CA LYS A 182 5.26 -4.63 4.57
C LYS A 182 4.02 -3.77 4.82
N THR A 183 3.06 -3.75 3.89
CA THR A 183 1.73 -3.12 4.02
C THR A 183 0.64 -4.08 4.52
N SER A 184 0.90 -5.39 4.53
CA SER A 184 0.03 -6.38 5.14
C SER A 184 -0.03 -6.17 6.66
N SER A 185 -1.23 -6.31 7.23
CA SER A 185 -1.44 -6.20 8.67
C SER A 185 -0.53 -7.14 9.47
N SER A 186 -0.14 -8.29 8.91
CA SER A 186 0.82 -9.22 9.50
C SER A 186 2.25 -8.69 9.56
N ALA A 187 2.71 -7.97 8.53
CA ALA A 187 4.05 -7.38 8.53
C ALA A 187 4.13 -6.14 9.42
N ILE A 188 3.05 -5.33 9.47
CA ILE A 188 2.91 -4.25 10.44
C ILE A 188 2.87 -4.85 11.85
N ALA A 189 2.09 -5.91 12.10
CA ALA A 189 2.06 -6.60 13.39
C ALA A 189 3.45 -7.08 13.83
N ALA A 190 4.16 -7.80 12.95
CA ALA A 190 5.50 -8.29 13.26
C ALA A 190 6.49 -7.15 13.55
N THR A 191 6.41 -6.05 12.81
CA THR A 191 7.26 -4.87 13.04
C THR A 191 6.91 -4.21 14.37
N LEU A 192 5.62 -4.01 14.65
CA LEU A 192 5.16 -3.40 15.91
C LEU A 192 5.41 -4.29 17.13
N GLU A 193 5.38 -5.62 16.97
CA GLU A 193 5.73 -6.57 18.02
C GLU A 193 7.23 -6.52 18.36
N ALA A 194 8.08 -6.35 17.33
CA ALA A 194 9.53 -6.23 17.47
C ALA A 194 9.98 -4.91 18.12
N ILE A 195 9.14 -3.86 18.11
CA ILE A 195 9.43 -2.61 18.81
C ILE A 195 9.43 -2.88 20.32
N SER A 196 10.56 -2.53 20.94
CA SER A 196 10.74 -2.61 22.38
C SER A 196 9.71 -1.75 23.10
N VAL A 197 9.26 -2.19 24.27
CA VAL A 197 8.21 -1.51 25.09
C VAL A 197 8.68 -0.15 25.65
N SER A 198 9.84 0.35 25.23
CA SER A 198 10.45 1.62 25.66
C SER A 198 9.69 2.90 25.26
N GLY A 199 8.41 2.82 24.89
CA GLY A 199 7.52 3.98 24.77
C GLY A 199 7.82 4.93 23.59
N ASN A 200 8.71 4.56 22.66
CA ASN A 200 9.03 5.43 21.53
C ASN A 200 7.97 5.32 20.41
N ILE A 201 6.86 6.03 20.60
CA ILE A 201 5.78 6.20 19.61
C ILE A 201 6.30 6.58 18.22
N ALA A 202 7.41 7.31 18.11
CA ALA A 202 7.96 7.71 16.82
C ALA A 202 8.44 6.51 15.98
N GLU A 203 8.95 5.44 16.61
CA GLU A 203 9.35 4.21 15.91
C GLU A 203 8.15 3.41 15.43
N VAL A 204 7.10 3.34 16.25
CA VAL A 204 5.80 2.75 15.88
C VAL A 204 5.25 3.45 14.64
N LEU A 205 5.15 4.78 14.71
CA LEU A 205 4.61 5.57 13.60
C LEU A 205 5.46 5.41 12.33
N ARG A 206 6.81 5.39 12.41
CA ARG A 206 7.69 5.16 11.24
C ARG A 206 7.41 3.87 10.48
N SER A 207 6.82 2.88 11.13
CA SER A 207 6.53 1.57 10.53
C SER A 207 5.11 1.49 9.96
N VAL A 208 4.26 2.48 10.23
CA VAL A 208 2.85 2.48 9.83
C VAL A 208 2.66 3.31 8.55
N PRO A 209 1.93 2.77 7.54
CA PRO A 209 1.52 3.52 6.35
C PRO A 209 0.87 4.85 6.70
N HIS A 210 1.23 5.92 5.99
CA HIS A 210 0.78 7.27 6.25
C HIS A 210 -0.74 7.37 6.36
N GLY A 211 -1.47 6.77 5.41
CA GLY A 211 -2.93 6.82 5.37
C GLY A 211 -3.60 6.22 6.61
N MET A 212 -2.98 5.20 7.22
CA MET A 212 -3.53 4.51 8.39
C MET A 212 -3.27 5.24 9.71
N ARG A 213 -2.46 6.31 9.73
CA ARG A 213 -2.07 6.95 11.00
C ARG A 213 -3.16 7.80 11.62
N GLY A 214 -4.01 8.42 10.80
CA GLY A 214 -5.07 9.32 11.27
C GLY A 214 -6.45 8.66 11.30
N GLN A 215 -7.29 9.02 12.27
CA GLN A 215 -8.66 8.51 12.38
C GLN A 215 -9.55 8.89 11.19
N GLY A 216 -9.27 10.01 10.51
CA GLY A 216 -10.08 10.49 9.38
C GLY A 216 -10.19 9.53 8.19
N GLY A 217 -9.26 8.57 8.06
CA GLY A 217 -9.29 7.53 7.03
C GLY A 217 -10.16 6.32 7.38
N TYR A 218 -10.50 6.12 8.65
CA TYR A 218 -11.25 4.95 9.10
C TYR A 218 -12.75 5.08 8.80
N ARG A 219 -13.37 3.93 8.56
CA ARG A 219 -14.81 3.80 8.26
C ARG A 219 -15.41 2.76 9.17
N THR A 220 -16.62 3.03 9.66
CA THR A 220 -17.36 2.04 10.46
C THR A 220 -18.15 1.12 9.53
N ILE A 221 -17.93 -0.18 9.67
CA ILE A 221 -18.67 -1.24 8.98
C ILE A 221 -19.41 -2.12 9.99
N GLY A 222 -20.53 -2.69 9.56
CA GLY A 222 -21.24 -3.72 10.31
C GLY A 222 -20.60 -5.09 10.09
N ILE A 223 -20.57 -5.91 11.14
CA ILE A 223 -20.15 -7.30 11.09
C ILE A 223 -21.30 -8.17 11.59
N MET A 224 -21.61 -9.22 10.84
CA MET A 224 -22.50 -10.29 11.27
C MET A 224 -21.73 -11.60 11.36
N ALA A 225 -21.32 -11.98 12.57
CA ALA A 225 -20.61 -13.21 12.84
C ALA A 225 -21.60 -14.34 13.14
N LYS A 226 -21.69 -15.35 12.27
CA LYS A 226 -22.58 -16.51 12.41
C LYS A 226 -21.79 -17.72 12.87
N ARG A 227 -22.18 -18.34 13.98
CA ARG A 227 -21.59 -19.61 14.43
C ARG A 227 -22.19 -20.77 13.63
N ALA A 228 -21.33 -21.61 13.05
CA ALA A 228 -21.79 -22.83 12.40
C ALA A 228 -22.49 -23.72 13.45
N PRO A 229 -23.66 -24.30 13.15
CA PRO A 229 -24.31 -25.22 14.08
C PRO A 229 -23.34 -26.37 14.35
N GLN A 230 -23.03 -26.60 15.63
CA GLN A 230 -22.35 -27.81 16.05
C GLN A 230 -23.28 -28.97 15.69
N THR A 231 -22.97 -29.70 14.61
CA THR A 231 -23.54 -31.02 14.42
C THR A 231 -22.99 -31.87 15.56
N ALA A 232 -23.79 -31.99 16.62
CA ALA A 232 -23.58 -33.00 17.63
C ALA A 232 -23.46 -34.33 16.89
N VAL A 233 -22.36 -35.04 17.10
CA VAL A 233 -22.22 -36.43 16.68
C VAL A 233 -23.19 -37.24 17.53
N ALA A 234 -24.46 -37.20 17.15
CA ALA A 234 -25.49 -38.05 17.72
C ALA A 234 -25.44 -39.38 16.96
N ASN A 235 -24.63 -40.31 17.49
CA ASN A 235 -24.92 -41.73 17.30
C ASN A 235 -26.27 -42.02 17.96
N SER A 236 -27.37 -41.79 17.24
CA SER A 236 -28.67 -42.34 17.61
C SER A 236 -29.54 -42.46 16.37
N VAL A 237 -29.71 -43.71 15.97
CA VAL A 237 -30.72 -44.21 15.04
C VAL A 237 -32.12 -43.72 15.46
N GLY A 238 -32.89 -43.15 14.53
CA GLY A 238 -34.36 -43.17 14.65
C GLY A 238 -35.13 -41.90 14.22
N VAL A 239 -35.68 -41.99 13.00
CA VAL A 239 -36.99 -41.48 12.54
C VAL A 239 -37.26 -39.95 12.49
N PRO A 240 -37.69 -39.39 11.34
CA PRO A 240 -38.12 -38.00 11.22
C PRO A 240 -39.59 -37.83 11.63
N GLN A 241 -39.90 -36.84 12.47
CA GLN A 241 -41.26 -36.40 12.73
C GLN A 241 -41.39 -34.89 12.54
N LEU A 242 -42.30 -34.48 11.65
CA LEU A 242 -42.73 -33.11 11.37
C LEU A 242 -43.56 -32.51 12.54
N SER A 243 -43.76 -31.18 12.49
CA SER A 243 -44.66 -30.29 13.28
C SER A 243 -44.06 -29.75 14.60
N SER A 244 -44.28 -28.51 15.07
CA SER A 244 -44.97 -27.29 14.59
C SER A 244 -44.63 -26.15 15.58
N THR A 245 -44.77 -24.90 15.12
CA THR A 245 -44.97 -23.62 15.84
C THR A 245 -45.24 -23.64 17.38
N SER A 246 -44.47 -22.86 18.16
CA SER A 246 -44.93 -21.67 18.95
C SER A 246 -44.11 -21.40 20.24
N THR A 247 -43.83 -20.11 20.48
CA THR A 247 -43.77 -19.36 21.76
C THR A 247 -42.83 -19.75 22.93
N ALA A 248 -41.87 -18.84 23.16
CA ALA A 248 -41.51 -18.15 24.41
C ALA A 248 -41.06 -18.90 25.69
N THR A 249 -39.89 -18.45 26.16
CA THR A 249 -39.37 -18.39 27.55
C THR A 249 -39.05 -19.69 28.28
N GLN A 250 -37.76 -20.07 28.26
CA GLN A 250 -37.05 -20.46 29.48
C GLN A 250 -35.57 -20.02 29.39
N ILE A 251 -35.17 -19.22 30.39
CA ILE A 251 -33.81 -18.74 30.62
C ILE A 251 -33.03 -19.88 31.28
N GLY A 252 -32.08 -20.45 30.55
CA GLY A 252 -31.01 -21.33 31.05
C GLY A 252 -29.64 -20.70 30.74
N PRO A 253 -28.56 -21.06 31.46
CA PRO A 253 -27.31 -20.34 31.37
C PRO A 253 -26.62 -20.59 30.03
N GLY A 254 -26.41 -19.50 29.27
CA GLY A 254 -25.30 -19.39 28.32
C GLY A 254 -25.44 -20.01 26.92
N LYS A 255 -26.62 -20.00 26.29
CA LYS A 255 -26.69 -20.23 24.83
C LYS A 255 -26.40 -18.90 24.11
N LEU A 256 -25.13 -18.66 23.79
CA LEU A 256 -24.71 -17.53 22.94
C LEU A 256 -25.59 -17.47 21.69
N PRO A 257 -26.03 -16.28 21.24
CA PRO A 257 -26.83 -16.17 20.02
C PRO A 257 -26.08 -16.83 18.85
N SER A 258 -26.81 -17.56 18.00
CA SER A 258 -26.23 -18.24 16.81
C SER A 258 -25.60 -17.25 15.83
N SER A 259 -25.95 -15.97 15.94
CA SER A 259 -25.34 -14.86 15.24
C SER A 259 -25.11 -13.67 16.17
N GLU A 260 -23.92 -13.10 16.12
CA GLU A 260 -23.55 -11.88 16.82
C GLU A 260 -23.38 -10.75 15.79
N ARG A 261 -23.87 -9.54 16.13
CA ARG A 261 -23.70 -8.35 15.29
C ARG A 261 -22.97 -7.27 16.07
N PHE A 262 -21.95 -6.70 15.46
CA PHE A 262 -21.15 -5.62 16.04
C PHE A 262 -20.60 -4.73 14.93
N SER A 263 -19.97 -3.61 15.28
CA SER A 263 -19.33 -2.72 14.31
C SER A 263 -17.82 -2.75 14.45
N LEU A 264 -17.12 -2.57 13.33
CA LEU A 264 -15.66 -2.44 13.30
C LEU A 264 -15.26 -1.17 12.56
N ASN A 265 -14.22 -0.51 13.06
CA ASN A 265 -13.51 0.52 12.31
C ASN A 265 -12.44 -0.13 11.44
N VAL A 266 -12.51 0.15 10.14
CA VAL A 266 -11.57 -0.36 9.13
C VAL A 266 -11.02 0.78 8.28
N HIS A 267 -9.73 0.73 7.98
CA HIS A 267 -9.13 1.63 7.00
C HIS A 267 -9.23 1.02 5.58
N PRO A 268 -9.43 1.82 4.52
CA PRO A 268 -9.44 1.33 3.13
C PRO A 268 -8.17 0.58 2.69
N LEU A 269 -7.04 0.86 3.34
CA LEU A 269 -5.75 0.16 3.10
C LEU A 269 -5.56 -1.10 3.95
N GLU A 270 -6.46 -1.40 4.88
CA GLU A 270 -6.39 -2.68 5.60
C GLU A 270 -6.69 -3.84 4.67
N THR A 271 -6.07 -5.00 4.93
CA THR A 271 -6.33 -6.23 4.19
C THR A 271 -7.56 -6.96 4.73
N LEU A 272 -8.18 -7.80 3.91
CA LEU A 272 -9.25 -8.70 4.35
C LEU A 272 -8.80 -9.60 5.50
N GLY A 273 -7.54 -10.05 5.49
CA GLY A 273 -6.91 -10.79 6.58
C GLY A 273 -6.87 -10.00 7.90
N SER A 274 -6.59 -8.68 7.85
CA SER A 274 -6.66 -7.79 9.02
C SER A 274 -8.06 -7.75 9.62
N VAL A 275 -9.08 -7.57 8.77
CA VAL A 275 -10.49 -7.51 9.20
C VAL A 275 -10.90 -8.85 9.81
N LYS A 276 -10.53 -9.95 9.18
CA LYS A 276 -10.74 -11.32 9.70
C LYS A 276 -10.10 -11.51 11.07
N ALA A 277 -8.86 -11.04 11.28
CA ALA A 277 -8.19 -11.09 12.58
C ALA A 277 -8.92 -10.29 13.67
N LYS A 278 -9.43 -9.08 13.34
CA LYS A 278 -10.25 -8.27 14.25
C LYS A 278 -11.53 -8.99 14.66
N VAL A 279 -12.22 -9.64 13.70
CA VAL A 279 -13.42 -10.44 13.98
C VAL A 279 -13.09 -11.65 14.86
N ALA A 280 -12.02 -12.37 14.56
CA ALA A 280 -11.57 -13.50 15.36
C ALA A 280 -11.27 -13.10 16.81
N LYS A 281 -10.55 -11.99 17.00
CA LYS A 281 -10.26 -11.42 18.33
C LYS A 281 -11.53 -10.99 19.06
N HIS A 282 -12.45 -10.31 18.37
CA HIS A 282 -13.72 -9.85 18.98
C HIS A 282 -14.58 -11.03 19.45
N CYS A 283 -14.71 -12.07 18.62
CA CYS A 283 -15.52 -13.24 18.92
C CYS A 283 -14.81 -14.30 19.79
N ASN A 284 -13.56 -14.04 20.21
CA ASN A 284 -12.66 -14.97 20.88
C ASN A 284 -12.61 -16.34 20.17
N HIS A 285 -12.34 -16.32 18.86
CA HIS A 285 -12.36 -17.48 17.98
C HIS A 285 -11.02 -17.65 17.27
N ASP A 286 -10.65 -18.89 16.94
CA ASP A 286 -9.42 -19.15 16.16
C ASP A 286 -9.55 -18.52 14.77
N ILE A 287 -8.59 -17.67 14.40
CA ILE A 287 -8.54 -16.99 13.10
C ILE A 287 -8.63 -17.97 11.93
N SER A 288 -8.06 -19.18 12.06
CA SER A 288 -8.12 -20.21 11.02
C SER A 288 -9.53 -20.77 10.79
N LEU A 289 -10.45 -20.54 11.72
CA LEU A 289 -11.85 -20.98 11.67
C LEU A 289 -12.82 -19.84 11.35
N VAL A 290 -12.32 -18.63 11.09
CA VAL A 290 -13.12 -17.47 10.68
C VAL A 290 -13.09 -17.36 9.16
N LYS A 291 -14.25 -17.30 8.51
CA LYS A 291 -14.35 -17.17 7.05
C LYS A 291 -15.23 -15.98 6.63
N PRO A 292 -14.71 -15.00 5.87
CA PRO A 292 -15.56 -13.96 5.28
C PRO A 292 -16.43 -14.58 4.19
N LEU A 293 -17.74 -14.34 4.23
CA LEU A 293 -18.68 -14.91 3.28
C LEU A 293 -19.11 -13.89 2.24
N THR A 294 -19.78 -12.83 2.66
CA THR A 294 -20.39 -11.85 1.78
C THR A 294 -20.28 -10.45 2.36
N VAL A 295 -20.26 -9.45 1.49
CA VAL A 295 -20.44 -8.04 1.87
C VAL A 295 -21.68 -7.49 1.17
N SER A 296 -22.47 -6.71 1.92
CA SER A 296 -23.68 -6.04 1.44
C SER A 296 -23.63 -4.56 1.81
N GLY A 297 -24.10 -3.65 0.94
CA GLY A 297 -24.15 -2.22 1.25
C GLY A 297 -24.34 -1.32 0.04
N ARG A 298 -24.68 -0.05 0.27
CA ARG A 298 -24.69 0.99 -0.79
C ARG A 298 -23.25 1.25 -1.23
N GLY A 299 -22.84 0.71 -2.37
CA GLY A 299 -21.50 0.93 -2.94
C GLY A 299 -20.73 -0.34 -3.31
N VAL A 300 -21.21 -1.53 -2.91
CA VAL A 300 -20.65 -2.81 -3.33
C VAL A 300 -21.07 -3.07 -4.79
N SER A 301 -20.36 -2.47 -5.74
CA SER A 301 -20.64 -2.60 -7.17
C SER A 301 -19.43 -3.14 -7.91
N TYR A 302 -19.12 -4.41 -7.66
CA TYR A 302 -18.26 -5.21 -8.54
C TYR A 302 -19.09 -6.29 -9.21
N SER A 303 -20.15 -5.87 -9.89
CA SER A 303 -20.72 -6.48 -11.09
C SER A 303 -22.09 -5.87 -11.37
N LEU A 304 -22.23 -5.25 -12.54
CA LEU A 304 -23.51 -5.13 -13.21
C LEU A 304 -24.04 -6.55 -13.46
N ARG A 305 -24.79 -7.10 -12.50
CA ARG A 305 -25.86 -8.04 -12.84
C ARG A 305 -27.02 -7.17 -13.33
N SER A 306 -27.56 -7.51 -14.50
CA SER A 306 -28.53 -6.70 -15.27
C SER A 306 -29.88 -6.45 -14.57
N ASN A 307 -30.06 -6.86 -13.31
CA ASN A 307 -31.32 -6.75 -12.59
C ASN A 307 -31.01 -6.03 -11.27
N GLY A 308 -31.57 -4.84 -11.06
CA GLY A 308 -31.23 -3.87 -10.01
C GLY A 308 -31.46 -4.28 -8.55
N GLU A 309 -30.97 -5.45 -8.14
CA GLU A 309 -30.82 -5.84 -6.73
C GLU A 309 -29.48 -5.32 -6.17
N PRO A 310 -29.43 -4.96 -4.88
CA PRO A 310 -28.17 -4.57 -4.22
C PRO A 310 -27.16 -5.73 -4.32
N GLY A 311 -26.09 -5.52 -5.08
CA GLY A 311 -25.06 -6.52 -5.35
C GLY A 311 -24.39 -7.00 -4.07
N GLN A 312 -24.55 -8.29 -3.75
CA GLN A 312 -23.72 -8.96 -2.74
C GLN A 312 -22.42 -9.44 -3.40
N ALA A 313 -21.27 -8.99 -2.92
CA ALA A 313 -19.99 -9.54 -3.34
C ALA A 313 -19.60 -10.74 -2.46
N ASN A 314 -19.08 -11.79 -3.09
CA ASN A 314 -18.68 -13.03 -2.42
C ASN A 314 -17.20 -12.95 -2.02
N LEU A 315 -16.94 -12.83 -0.72
CA LEU A 315 -15.58 -12.70 -0.18
C LEU A 315 -14.88 -14.06 0.02
N ASN A 316 -15.57 -15.19 -0.19
CA ASN A 316 -14.99 -16.52 0.04
C ASN A 316 -13.85 -16.89 -0.91
N GLN A 317 -13.76 -16.23 -2.07
CA GLN A 317 -12.77 -16.50 -3.12
C GLN A 317 -11.70 -15.41 -3.17
N GLU A 318 -11.84 -14.36 -2.36
CA GLU A 318 -10.92 -13.23 -2.33
C GLU A 318 -9.67 -13.58 -1.54
N SER A 319 -8.53 -13.05 -1.98
CA SER A 319 -7.27 -13.19 -1.25
C SER A 319 -7.36 -12.47 0.10
N GLU A 320 -6.77 -13.05 1.15
CA GLU A 320 -6.62 -12.36 2.43
C GLU A 320 -5.71 -11.12 2.33
N GLU A 321 -4.94 -11.00 1.25
CA GLU A 321 -4.10 -9.85 0.92
C GLU A 321 -4.87 -8.72 0.22
N SER A 322 -6.09 -8.98 -0.28
CA SER A 322 -6.94 -7.96 -0.92
C SER A 322 -7.27 -6.85 0.09
N VAL A 323 -7.14 -5.58 -0.33
CA VAL A 323 -7.43 -4.44 0.56
C VAL A 323 -8.91 -4.06 0.54
N VAL A 324 -9.40 -3.53 1.67
CA VAL A 324 -10.79 -3.11 1.90
C VAL A 324 -11.32 -2.21 0.77
N ALA A 325 -10.52 -1.26 0.29
CA ALA A 325 -10.88 -0.39 -0.82
C ALA A 325 -11.14 -1.13 -2.14
N GLN A 326 -10.29 -2.11 -2.46
CA GLN A 326 -10.41 -2.92 -3.68
C GLN A 326 -11.66 -3.80 -3.64
N LEU A 327 -12.06 -4.24 -2.45
CA LEU A 327 -13.28 -5.00 -2.23
C LEU A 327 -14.55 -4.13 -2.23
N GLY A 328 -14.42 -2.81 -2.37
CA GLY A 328 -15.57 -1.87 -2.38
C GLY A 328 -16.26 -1.77 -1.03
N ILE A 329 -15.56 -2.11 0.05
CA ILE A 329 -16.07 -2.02 1.41
C ILE A 329 -15.99 -0.55 1.84
N THR A 330 -17.15 0.07 2.00
CA THR A 330 -17.30 1.47 2.41
C THR A 330 -18.07 1.59 3.73
N GLU A 331 -18.15 2.80 4.28
CA GLU A 331 -18.96 3.07 5.46
C GLU A 331 -20.41 2.61 5.27
N GLY A 332 -20.97 1.97 6.30
CA GLY A 332 -22.33 1.42 6.27
C GLY A 332 -22.47 0.08 5.54
N CYS A 333 -21.39 -0.50 4.99
CA CYS A 333 -21.41 -1.90 4.55
C CYS A 333 -21.52 -2.86 5.73
N GLU A 334 -22.17 -4.00 5.52
CA GLU A 334 -22.20 -5.13 6.46
C GLU A 334 -21.48 -6.34 5.85
N ILE A 335 -20.52 -6.91 6.59
CA ILE A 335 -19.79 -8.12 6.21
C ILE A 335 -20.28 -9.30 7.05
N VAL A 336 -20.62 -10.39 6.39
CA VAL A 336 -21.00 -11.64 7.05
C VAL A 336 -19.77 -12.54 7.20
N PHE A 337 -19.49 -12.95 8.43
CA PHE A 337 -18.44 -13.91 8.75
C PHE A 337 -19.04 -15.22 9.28
N LEU A 338 -18.47 -16.35 8.90
CA LEU A 338 -18.75 -17.66 9.47
C LEU A 338 -17.68 -18.01 10.51
N LEU A 339 -18.11 -18.36 11.72
CA LEU A 339 -17.28 -18.91 12.77
C LEU A 339 -17.47 -20.43 12.78
N ALA A 340 -16.56 -21.16 12.13
CA ALA A 340 -16.62 -22.61 12.03
C ALA A 340 -16.21 -23.29 13.36
N SER A 341 -16.81 -24.43 13.68
CA SER A 341 -16.43 -25.23 14.87
C SER A 341 -15.29 -26.21 14.60
N GLN A 342 -15.05 -26.55 13.34
CA GLN A 342 -13.96 -27.41 12.87
C GLN A 342 -13.36 -26.80 11.61
N LYS A 343 -12.10 -27.12 11.30
CA LYS A 343 -11.49 -26.73 10.02
C LYS A 343 -12.34 -27.33 8.90
N LEU A 344 -13.06 -26.48 8.16
CA LEU A 344 -13.75 -26.94 6.96
C LEU A 344 -12.69 -27.50 5.98
N PRO A 345 -12.98 -28.58 5.25
CA PRO A 345 -12.12 -28.98 4.15
C PRO A 345 -12.07 -27.82 3.15
N ASP A 346 -10.88 -27.28 2.90
CA ASP A 346 -10.66 -26.36 1.81
C ASP A 346 -11.10 -27.04 0.52
N HIS A 347 -12.23 -26.61 -0.06
CA HIS A 347 -12.58 -26.94 -1.43
C HIS A 347 -11.58 -26.23 -2.35
N THR A 348 -10.40 -26.82 -2.44
CA THR A 348 -9.39 -26.49 -3.44
C THR A 348 -9.90 -27.09 -4.75
N PRO A 349 -10.17 -26.32 -5.81
CA PRO A 349 -10.25 -26.90 -7.15
C PRO A 349 -8.90 -27.58 -7.45
N ALA A 350 -8.93 -28.63 -8.28
CA ALA A 350 -7.85 -29.58 -8.61
C ALA A 350 -6.40 -29.04 -8.53
N PRO A 351 -5.41 -29.89 -8.16
CA PRO A 351 -4.04 -29.45 -7.94
C PRO A 351 -3.39 -28.99 -9.25
N SER A 352 -3.48 -27.69 -9.53
CA SER A 352 -2.43 -27.02 -10.28
C SER A 352 -1.16 -27.11 -9.44
N ALA A 353 -0.08 -27.56 -10.07
CA ALA A 353 1.18 -27.90 -9.43
C ALA A 353 1.55 -26.85 -8.36
N LYS A 354 1.59 -27.29 -7.09
CA LYS A 354 2.26 -26.54 -6.02
C LYS A 354 3.74 -26.44 -6.40
N LEU A 355 4.11 -25.42 -7.17
CA LEU A 355 5.44 -24.85 -7.05
C LEU A 355 5.55 -24.45 -5.58
N SER A 356 6.41 -25.12 -4.85
CA SER A 356 6.90 -24.61 -3.58
C SER A 356 7.38 -23.18 -3.83
N SER A 357 6.60 -22.20 -3.37
CA SER A 357 7.05 -20.82 -3.33
C SER A 357 8.19 -20.81 -2.32
N LYS A 358 9.42 -20.98 -2.83
CA LYS A 358 10.62 -20.61 -2.09
C LYS A 358 10.30 -19.24 -1.49
N LYS A 359 10.40 -19.10 -0.16
CA LYS A 359 10.33 -17.83 0.54
C LYS A 359 11.30 -16.87 -0.16
N GLY A 360 10.79 -16.08 -1.10
CA GLY A 360 11.57 -15.10 -1.79
C GLY A 360 11.82 -13.98 -0.80
N HIS A 361 13.09 -13.69 -0.53
CA HIS A 361 13.43 -12.38 -0.01
C HIS A 361 13.02 -11.38 -1.09
N GLY A 362 12.15 -10.46 -0.69
CA GLY A 362 11.61 -9.41 -1.53
C GLY A 362 12.56 -8.23 -1.63
N LEU A 363 12.20 -7.26 -2.46
CA LEU A 363 13.05 -6.07 -2.68
C LEU A 363 13.26 -5.31 -1.38
N ASP A 364 14.51 -4.97 -1.08
CA ASP A 364 14.78 -4.05 0.01
C ASP A 364 14.51 -2.61 -0.46
N LEU A 365 13.49 -1.99 0.14
CA LEU A 365 13.11 -0.61 -0.08
C LEU A 365 13.47 0.28 1.11
N SER A 366 14.29 -0.22 2.04
CA SER A 366 14.77 0.53 3.21
C SER A 366 15.43 1.86 2.81
N GLU A 367 16.10 1.92 1.65
CA GLU A 367 16.67 3.15 1.08
C GLU A 367 15.62 4.26 0.83
N ILE A 368 14.38 3.88 0.50
CA ILE A 368 13.27 4.82 0.27
C ILE A 368 12.67 5.29 1.61
N PHE A 369 12.63 4.40 2.62
CA PHE A 369 11.80 4.60 3.81
C PHE A 369 12.55 4.90 5.10
N VAL A 370 13.74 4.34 5.29
CA VAL A 370 14.47 4.31 6.58
C VAL A 370 15.79 5.04 6.53
N GLY A 371 16.40 5.19 5.35
CA GLY A 371 17.54 6.07 5.04
C GLY A 371 18.52 6.34 6.21
N ASP A 372 19.48 5.44 6.42
CA ASP A 372 20.50 5.55 7.49
C ASP A 372 21.68 6.47 7.14
N GLY A 373 21.77 6.99 5.90
CA GLY A 373 22.99 7.65 5.40
C GLY A 373 22.87 9.12 4.96
N SER A 374 21.75 9.53 4.36
CA SER A 374 21.53 10.94 4.00
C SER A 374 20.03 11.26 4.05
N ARG A 375 19.62 12.16 4.94
CA ARG A 375 18.24 12.68 5.02
C ARG A 375 17.72 13.11 3.63
N ASP A 376 18.63 13.56 2.77
CA ASP A 376 18.34 14.12 1.45
C ASP A 376 17.77 13.12 0.45
N SER A 377 18.09 11.82 0.51
CA SER A 377 17.68 10.89 -0.55
C SER A 377 16.19 10.55 -0.50
N ALA A 378 15.69 10.18 0.68
CA ALA A 378 14.28 9.90 0.90
C ALA A 378 13.43 11.16 0.70
N ASP A 379 13.86 12.31 1.22
CA ASP A 379 13.15 13.57 1.05
C ASP A 379 13.06 13.96 -0.43
N ARG A 380 14.15 13.82 -1.20
CA ARG A 380 14.14 14.05 -2.65
C ARG A 380 13.24 13.09 -3.41
N PHE A 381 13.16 11.83 -2.98
CA PHE A 381 12.26 10.84 -3.58
C PHE A 381 10.79 11.25 -3.38
N PHE A 382 10.41 11.58 -2.15
CA PHE A 382 9.07 12.04 -1.82
C PHE A 382 8.72 13.36 -2.52
N ASP A 383 9.64 14.33 -2.55
CA ASP A 383 9.46 15.58 -3.27
C ASP A 383 9.25 15.35 -4.77
N THR A 384 9.97 14.39 -5.36
CA THR A 384 9.81 14.03 -6.77
C THR A 384 8.45 13.39 -7.03
N LEU A 385 7.98 12.49 -6.16
CA LEU A 385 6.63 11.91 -6.29
C LEU A 385 5.53 12.97 -6.17
N LEU A 386 5.66 13.91 -5.23
CA LEU A 386 4.71 15.03 -5.11
C LEU A 386 4.77 15.96 -6.33
N SER A 387 5.96 16.24 -6.88
CA SER A 387 6.08 17.00 -8.12
C SER A 387 5.44 16.28 -9.31
N VAL A 388 5.60 14.95 -9.43
CA VAL A 388 4.92 14.16 -10.46
C VAL A 388 3.40 14.28 -10.29
N LEU A 389 2.88 14.14 -9.07
CA LEU A 389 1.46 14.32 -8.78
C LEU A 389 0.93 15.70 -9.15
N GLU A 390 1.72 16.75 -8.92
CA GLU A 390 1.37 18.14 -9.25
C GLU A 390 1.41 18.41 -10.75
N ALA A 391 2.29 17.73 -11.50
CA ALA A 391 2.43 17.86 -12.95
C ALA A 391 1.46 16.98 -13.75
N LEU A 392 0.87 15.95 -13.14
CA LEU A 392 -0.10 15.07 -13.81
C LEU A 392 -1.39 15.81 -14.20
N PRO A 393 -1.95 15.55 -15.40
CA PRO A 393 -3.21 16.15 -15.80
C PRO A 393 -4.35 15.62 -14.92
N VAL A 394 -5.16 16.51 -14.37
CA VAL A 394 -6.35 16.13 -13.61
C VAL A 394 -7.47 15.84 -14.61
N ARG A 395 -7.74 14.55 -14.86
CA ARG A 395 -8.88 14.15 -15.69
C ARG A 395 -10.16 14.37 -14.89
N ALA A 396 -11.08 15.19 -15.39
CA ALA A 396 -12.42 15.22 -14.84
C ALA A 396 -13.02 13.81 -15.03
N VAL A 397 -13.50 13.19 -13.95
CA VAL A 397 -14.33 11.99 -14.06
C VAL A 397 -15.59 12.41 -14.82
N VAL A 398 -15.57 12.21 -16.13
CA VAL A 398 -16.76 12.32 -16.96
C VAL A 398 -17.54 11.06 -16.68
N ASP A 399 -18.76 11.19 -16.16
CA ASP A 399 -19.71 10.07 -15.97
C ASP A 399 -20.22 9.53 -17.32
N SER A 400 -19.35 9.47 -18.34
CA SER A 400 -19.65 8.88 -19.63
C SER A 400 -19.71 7.37 -19.44
N GLY A 401 -20.94 6.84 -19.46
CA GLY A 401 -21.25 5.41 -19.38
C GLY A 401 -20.78 4.58 -20.59
N ASP A 402 -19.68 4.97 -21.24
CA ASP A 402 -19.10 4.24 -22.36
C ASP A 402 -17.96 3.36 -21.84
N SER A 403 -18.19 2.05 -21.86
CA SER A 403 -17.37 1.00 -21.25
C SER A 403 -16.06 0.71 -21.99
N SER A 404 -15.55 1.63 -22.81
CA SER A 404 -14.33 1.43 -23.57
C SER A 404 -13.10 1.88 -22.78
N VAL A 405 -12.34 0.89 -22.29
CA VAL A 405 -11.02 0.99 -21.63
C VAL A 405 -11.01 1.92 -20.40
N GLN A 406 -11.21 1.35 -19.21
CA GLN A 406 -10.94 2.04 -17.94
C GLN A 406 -9.48 2.52 -17.93
N SER A 407 -9.23 3.76 -18.31
CA SER A 407 -7.90 4.35 -18.21
C SER A 407 -7.57 4.47 -16.72
N VAL A 408 -6.50 3.80 -16.29
CA VAL A 408 -6.04 3.87 -14.90
C VAL A 408 -5.65 5.30 -14.57
N ASP A 409 -6.26 5.85 -13.52
CA ASP A 409 -6.00 7.22 -13.07
C ASP A 409 -4.63 7.28 -12.37
N ALA A 410 -3.64 7.82 -13.08
CA ALA A 410 -2.28 7.99 -12.58
C ALA A 410 -2.23 8.88 -11.32
N HIS A 411 -3.13 9.87 -11.22
CA HIS A 411 -3.21 10.76 -10.07
C HIS A 411 -3.63 9.99 -8.82
N LYS A 412 -4.67 9.16 -8.95
CA LYS A 412 -5.10 8.23 -7.90
C LYS A 412 -4.00 7.23 -7.53
N LEU A 413 -3.29 6.66 -8.49
CA LEU A 413 -2.21 5.71 -8.20
C LEU A 413 -1.09 6.33 -7.35
N VAL A 414 -0.69 7.56 -7.65
CA VAL A 414 0.35 8.26 -6.87
C VAL A 414 -0.16 8.55 -5.45
N TRP A 415 -1.41 8.97 -5.30
CA TRP A 415 -2.01 9.15 -3.98
C TRP A 415 -2.07 7.84 -3.20
N ASP A 416 -2.56 6.75 -3.81
CA ASP A 416 -2.62 5.45 -3.17
C ASP A 416 -1.23 4.98 -2.71
N LEU A 417 -0.19 5.24 -3.52
CA LEU A 417 1.21 4.96 -3.14
C LEU A 417 1.65 5.83 -1.94
N LEU A 418 1.43 7.14 -1.99
CA LEU A 418 1.78 8.07 -0.88
C LEU A 418 1.11 7.68 0.44
N LEU A 419 -0.15 7.22 0.39
CA LEU A 419 -0.88 6.77 1.57
C LEU A 419 -0.41 5.40 2.07
N SER A 420 0.06 4.52 1.17
CA SER A 420 0.55 3.17 1.49
C SER A 420 1.98 3.14 2.04
N MET A 421 2.77 4.17 1.78
CA MET A 421 4.12 4.33 2.31
C MET A 421 4.10 4.98 3.71
N PRO A 422 5.11 4.74 4.57
CA PRO A 422 5.28 5.55 5.77
C PRO A 422 5.38 7.04 5.47
N SER A 423 4.93 7.90 6.40
CA SER A 423 5.09 9.35 6.26
C SER A 423 6.56 9.71 6.07
N ASN A 424 6.82 10.64 5.15
CA ASN A 424 8.16 11.18 4.96
C ASN A 424 8.71 11.78 6.28
N ARG A 425 9.94 11.36 6.64
CA ARG A 425 10.59 11.78 7.90
C ARG A 425 10.86 13.28 7.93
N GLY A 426 11.37 13.88 6.86
CA GLY A 426 11.63 15.32 6.83
C GLY A 426 10.37 16.16 7.01
N ILE A 427 9.24 15.74 6.44
CA ILE A 427 7.93 16.39 6.64
C ILE A 427 7.46 16.22 8.09
N VAL A 428 7.54 15.00 8.65
CA VAL A 428 7.18 14.72 10.04
C VAL A 428 8.01 15.58 11.02
N ASP A 429 9.33 15.60 10.83
CA ASP A 429 10.24 16.38 11.68
C ASP A 429 9.90 17.88 11.57
N ARG A 430 9.68 18.41 10.36
CA ARG A 430 9.29 19.83 10.16
C ARG A 430 7.96 20.18 10.83
N VAL A 431 6.93 19.34 10.70
CA VAL A 431 5.62 19.57 11.31
C VAL A 431 5.74 19.54 12.84
N ARG A 432 6.44 18.55 13.41
CA ARG A 432 6.67 18.47 14.86
C ARG A 432 7.48 19.64 15.39
N SER A 433 8.57 20.02 14.71
CA SER A 433 9.39 21.17 15.13
C SER A 433 8.63 22.49 15.02
N SER A 434 7.67 22.62 14.09
CA SER A 434 6.84 23.82 13.96
C SER A 434 5.82 23.94 15.10
N ALA A 435 5.20 22.83 15.49
CA ALA A 435 4.27 22.78 16.62
C ALA A 435 4.97 22.82 17.99
N GLY A 436 6.15 22.20 18.12
CA GLY A 436 6.90 22.10 19.37
C GLY A 436 7.80 23.30 19.68
N ARG A 437 7.72 24.40 18.91
CA ARG A 437 8.35 25.65 19.32
C ARG A 437 7.59 26.14 20.55
N ASN A 438 8.21 25.97 21.72
CA ASN A 438 7.80 26.65 22.94
C ASN A 438 7.44 28.10 22.58
N ALA A 439 6.24 28.54 22.94
CA ALA A 439 5.96 29.95 23.08
C ALA A 439 7.17 30.59 23.77
N PRO A 440 7.69 31.74 23.30
CA PRO A 440 8.80 32.40 23.98
C PRO A 440 8.42 32.45 25.45
N GLU A 441 9.23 31.80 26.30
CA GLU A 441 8.99 31.78 27.75
C GLU A 441 8.60 33.21 28.11
N ARG A 442 7.33 33.39 28.52
CA ARG A 442 6.86 34.69 29.00
C ARG A 442 7.93 35.16 29.95
N MET A 443 8.60 36.25 29.54
CA MET A 443 9.75 36.83 30.22
C MET A 443 9.59 36.64 31.73
N ARG A 444 10.31 35.67 32.29
CA ARG A 444 10.76 35.82 33.66
C ARG A 444 11.77 36.94 33.58
N ASP A 445 11.36 38.08 34.11
CA ASP A 445 12.09 39.34 34.19
C ASP A 445 13.62 39.17 34.13
N GLY A 446 14.24 39.79 33.12
CA GLY A 446 15.67 40.06 33.13
C GLY A 446 16.41 39.73 31.84
N GLU A 447 16.47 40.72 30.94
CA GLU A 447 17.59 40.98 30.03
C GLU A 447 18.05 39.86 29.09
N GLY A 448 17.45 39.84 27.89
CA GLY A 448 18.09 39.29 26.71
C GLY A 448 17.41 39.80 25.45
N MET A 449 18.01 40.75 24.75
CA MET A 449 17.56 41.15 23.41
C MET A 449 17.74 39.97 22.45
N VAL A 450 16.72 39.13 22.32
CA VAL A 450 16.63 38.15 21.23
C VAL A 450 15.90 38.81 20.06
N LEU A 451 16.69 39.19 19.06
CA LEU A 451 16.25 39.71 17.77
C LEU A 451 15.25 38.75 17.09
N ASP A 452 14.09 39.29 16.70
CA ASP A 452 13.17 38.82 15.66
C ASP A 452 13.24 37.33 15.31
N ALA A 453 12.83 36.45 16.24
CA ALA A 453 12.43 35.12 15.84
C ALA A 453 11.20 35.26 14.92
N PRO A 454 11.22 34.75 13.68
CA PRO A 454 10.09 34.89 12.76
C PRO A 454 8.84 34.33 13.42
N ARG A 455 7.77 35.16 13.49
CA ARG A 455 6.44 34.76 13.97
C ARG A 455 6.07 33.39 13.36
N GLY A 456 5.47 32.51 14.16
CA GLY A 456 5.11 31.14 13.77
C GLY A 456 4.38 31.05 12.43
N ASP A 457 3.59 32.09 12.10
CA ASP A 457 2.92 32.30 10.82
C ASP A 457 3.83 32.11 9.59
N ALA A 458 5.07 32.60 9.63
CA ALA A 458 6.00 32.48 8.50
C ALA A 458 6.38 31.02 8.25
N VAL A 459 6.56 30.22 9.30
CA VAL A 459 6.94 28.81 9.18
C VAL A 459 5.78 27.99 8.60
N TRP A 460 4.58 28.13 9.16
CA TRP A 460 3.41 27.40 8.67
C TRP A 460 3.01 27.78 7.25
N SER A 461 3.25 29.04 6.83
CA SER A 461 3.01 29.46 5.44
C SER A 461 3.89 28.74 4.41
N THR A 462 5.09 28.28 4.82
CA THR A 462 5.95 27.46 3.94
C THR A 462 5.50 25.99 3.85
N LEU A 463 4.77 25.52 4.86
CA LEU A 463 4.22 24.17 4.92
C LEU A 463 2.86 24.07 4.24
N LEU A 464 2.02 25.09 4.37
CA LEU A 464 0.64 25.12 3.88
C LEU A 464 0.49 26.23 2.83
N ASP A 465 0.94 25.95 1.61
CA ASP A 465 0.78 26.84 0.45
C ASP A 465 -0.32 26.31 -0.48
N ILE A 466 -1.31 27.14 -0.78
CA ILE A 466 -2.40 26.80 -1.70
C ILE A 466 -1.90 26.55 -3.14
N ARG A 467 -0.78 27.18 -3.53
CA ARG A 467 -0.14 26.97 -4.84
C ARG A 467 0.42 25.55 -4.98
N CYS A 468 0.83 24.96 -3.86
CA CYS A 468 1.32 23.59 -3.76
C CYS A 468 0.23 22.69 -3.13
N PHE A 469 -0.98 22.72 -3.69
CA PHE A 469 -2.17 22.12 -3.08
C PHE A 469 -1.96 20.67 -2.63
N HIS A 470 -1.43 19.79 -3.49
CA HIS A 470 -1.26 18.38 -3.14
C HIS A 470 -0.27 18.16 -2.00
N ARG A 471 0.87 18.88 -2.02
CA ARG A 471 1.85 18.89 -0.94
C ARG A 471 1.22 19.38 0.38
N SER A 472 0.46 20.47 0.33
CA SER A 472 -0.22 21.01 1.50
C SER A 472 -1.27 20.05 2.05
N VAL A 473 -2.01 19.33 1.19
CA VAL A 473 -2.95 18.28 1.62
C VAL A 473 -2.23 17.13 2.30
N TYR A 474 -1.11 16.66 1.75
CA TYR A 474 -0.30 15.62 2.39
C TYR A 474 0.22 16.07 3.77
N ILE A 475 0.69 17.31 3.88
CA ILE A 475 1.13 17.90 5.15
C ILE A 475 -0.03 18.02 6.13
N MET A 476 -1.21 18.45 5.68
CA MET A 476 -2.43 18.45 6.51
C MET A 476 -2.81 17.05 6.97
N GLN A 477 -2.63 16.01 6.16
CA GLN A 477 -2.84 14.62 6.60
C GLN A 477 -1.82 14.20 7.69
N VAL A 478 -0.58 14.69 7.61
CA VAL A 478 0.42 14.50 8.70
C VAL A 478 -0.05 15.21 9.97
N ILE A 479 -0.50 16.46 9.87
CA ILE A 479 -1.05 17.24 11.00
C ILE A 479 -2.27 16.51 11.61
N ASP A 480 -3.23 16.10 10.78
CA ASP A 480 -4.43 15.35 11.19
C ASP A 480 -4.05 14.05 11.91
N SER A 481 -2.99 13.37 11.47
CA SER A 481 -2.50 12.15 12.12
C SER A 481 -1.87 12.38 13.50
N PHE A 482 -1.33 13.56 13.78
CA PHE A 482 -0.84 13.91 15.11
C PHE A 482 -1.95 14.43 16.02
N LEU A 483 -2.93 15.15 15.47
CA LEU A 483 -4.08 15.63 16.22
C LEU A 483 -5.05 14.51 16.58
N GLN A 484 -5.25 13.57 15.67
CA GLN A 484 -6.24 12.49 15.78
C GLN A 484 -5.62 11.16 15.36
N PRO A 485 -4.66 10.64 16.16
CA PRO A 485 -4.00 9.40 15.82
C PRO A 485 -4.98 8.22 15.93
N SER A 486 -4.91 7.29 14.97
CA SER A 486 -5.73 6.07 14.99
C SER A 486 -5.20 5.09 16.03
N GLN A 487 -6.06 4.67 16.96
CA GLN A 487 -5.74 3.60 17.91
C GLN A 487 -5.96 2.21 17.30
N GLU A 488 -6.75 2.13 16.22
CA GLU A 488 -7.05 0.89 15.50
C GLU A 488 -5.79 0.23 14.94
N ILE A 489 -4.74 0.99 14.59
CA ILE A 489 -3.45 0.43 14.16
C ILE A 489 -2.79 -0.41 15.26
N LEU A 490 -3.04 -0.09 16.54
CA LEU A 490 -2.50 -0.81 17.68
C LEU A 490 -3.32 -2.04 18.04
N SER A 491 -4.53 -2.21 17.46
CA SER A 491 -5.45 -3.28 17.83
C SER A 491 -4.89 -4.69 17.61
N ILE A 492 -3.86 -4.82 16.78
CA ILE A 492 -3.12 -6.06 16.53
C ILE A 492 -2.16 -6.45 17.67
N LEU A 493 -1.79 -5.49 18.53
CA LEU A 493 -0.84 -5.72 19.62
C LEU A 493 -1.47 -6.45 20.82
N PRO A 494 -0.62 -7.09 21.66
CA PRO A 494 -1.03 -7.55 22.98
C PRO A 494 -1.66 -6.42 23.80
N ARG A 495 -2.65 -6.77 24.62
CA ARG A 495 -3.48 -5.79 25.37
C ARG A 495 -2.65 -4.82 26.21
N GLU A 496 -1.57 -5.29 26.83
CA GLU A 496 -0.68 -4.48 27.66
C GLU A 496 0.05 -3.39 26.86
N LYS A 497 0.63 -3.77 25.70
CA LYS A 497 1.26 -2.83 24.77
C LYS A 497 0.24 -1.86 24.19
N PHE A 498 -0.95 -2.35 23.84
CA PHE A 498 -2.04 -1.54 23.31
C PHE A 498 -2.41 -0.41 24.28
N VAL A 499 -2.66 -0.72 25.56
CA VAL A 499 -3.05 0.29 26.57
C VAL A 499 -1.93 1.34 26.72
N THR A 500 -0.70 0.87 26.94
CA THR A 500 0.46 1.76 27.15
C THR A 500 0.69 2.70 25.97
N LEU A 501 0.73 2.18 24.74
CA LEU A 501 0.95 2.99 23.55
C LEU A 501 -0.24 3.90 23.23
N SER A 502 -1.47 3.46 23.50
CA SER A 502 -2.66 4.30 23.32
C SER A 502 -2.63 5.51 24.24
N ASP A 503 -2.21 5.34 25.49
CA ASP A 503 -2.11 6.45 26.45
C ASP A 503 -1.01 7.44 26.05
N VAL A 504 0.14 6.94 25.59
CA VAL A 504 1.22 7.78 25.04
C VAL A 504 0.75 8.54 23.78
N MET A 505 0.02 7.88 22.87
CA MET A 505 -0.55 8.50 21.66
C MET A 505 -1.51 9.63 22.00
N LYS A 506 -2.39 9.45 22.98
CA LYS A 506 -3.32 10.49 23.43
C LYS A 506 -2.58 11.66 24.06
N SER A 507 -1.61 11.38 24.92
CA SER A 507 -0.80 12.43 25.56
C SER A 507 0.00 13.25 24.54
N ASP A 508 0.63 12.60 23.55
CA ASP A 508 1.37 13.24 22.47
C ASP A 508 0.44 14.08 21.57
N ALA A 509 -0.78 13.59 21.28
CA ALA A 509 -1.78 14.33 20.51
C ALA A 509 -2.26 15.61 21.22
N VAL A 510 -2.50 15.56 22.52
CA VAL A 510 -2.88 16.74 23.33
C VAL A 510 -1.74 17.77 23.34
N ALA A 511 -0.50 17.33 23.60
CA ALA A 511 0.66 18.21 23.59
C ALA A 511 0.90 18.84 22.21
N PHE A 512 0.80 18.03 21.14
CA PHE A 512 0.93 18.51 19.77
C PHE A 512 -0.16 19.52 19.43
N ARG A 513 -1.42 19.27 19.81
CA ARG A 513 -2.54 20.19 19.56
C ARG A 513 -2.30 21.56 20.20
N GLN A 514 -1.86 21.59 21.46
CA GLN A 514 -1.56 22.84 22.15
C GLN A 514 -0.49 23.63 21.40
N GLY A 515 0.66 23.01 21.13
CA GLY A 515 1.75 23.67 20.40
C GLY A 515 1.38 24.05 18.97
N PHE A 516 0.54 23.26 18.29
CA PHE A 516 0.03 23.58 16.96
C PHE A 516 -0.84 24.84 16.96
N ILE A 517 -1.70 25.02 17.96
CA ILE A 517 -2.53 26.22 18.11
C ILE A 517 -1.64 27.43 18.45
N GLU A 518 -0.79 27.31 19.47
CA GLU A 518 0.09 28.40 19.94
C GLU A 518 1.09 28.88 18.88
N SER A 519 1.57 27.97 18.03
CA SER A 519 2.52 28.31 16.96
C SER A 519 1.87 28.92 15.71
N GLY A 520 0.54 29.12 15.69
CA GLY A 520 -0.19 29.68 14.54
C GLY A 520 -0.58 28.65 13.47
N GLY A 521 -0.43 27.36 13.74
CA GLY A 521 -0.79 26.29 12.81
C GLY A 521 -2.29 26.26 12.51
N PHE A 522 -3.13 26.54 13.52
CA PHE A 522 -4.59 26.67 13.34
C PHE A 522 -4.95 27.75 12.31
N ASP A 523 -4.36 28.93 12.45
CA ASP A 523 -4.59 30.06 11.54
C ASP A 523 -4.12 29.73 10.11
N ALA A 524 -2.98 29.05 9.97
CA ALA A 524 -2.50 28.61 8.66
C ALA A 524 -3.47 27.63 7.96
N VAL A 525 -4.05 26.67 8.69
CA VAL A 525 -5.08 25.76 8.13
C VAL A 525 -6.36 26.52 7.79
N MET A 526 -6.77 27.47 8.62
CA MET A 526 -7.94 28.32 8.35
C MET A 526 -7.74 29.15 7.07
N LYS A 527 -6.58 29.81 6.92
CA LYS A 527 -6.20 30.56 5.72
C LYS A 527 -6.18 29.67 4.48
N PHE A 528 -5.62 28.47 4.59
CA PHE A 528 -5.62 27.48 3.51
C PHE A 528 -7.06 27.09 3.12
N PHE A 529 -7.93 26.81 4.09
CA PHE A 529 -9.32 26.42 3.87
C PHE A 529 -10.12 27.52 3.19
N ILE A 530 -10.04 28.76 3.70
CA ILE A 530 -10.72 29.92 3.11
C ILE A 530 -10.22 30.16 1.68
N SER A 531 -8.91 30.09 1.46
CA SER A 531 -8.31 30.29 0.14
C SER A 531 -8.73 29.21 -0.86
N SER A 532 -8.83 27.95 -0.41
CA SER A 532 -9.29 26.81 -1.22
C SER A 532 -10.75 26.94 -1.66
N GLY A 533 -11.58 27.63 -0.88
CA GLY A 533 -13.01 27.81 -1.15
C GLY A 533 -13.34 28.89 -2.19
N ARG A 534 -12.37 29.72 -2.60
CA ARG A 534 -12.58 30.83 -3.53
C ARG A 534 -12.44 30.43 -5.00
N ASP A 535 -11.96 29.22 -5.29
CA ASP A 535 -11.83 28.70 -6.65
C ASP A 535 -13.20 28.24 -7.19
N SER A 536 -13.75 28.98 -8.16
CA SER A 536 -14.96 28.60 -8.90
C SER A 536 -14.64 27.60 -10.04
N GLY A 537 -15.38 26.48 -10.14
CA GLY A 537 -15.32 25.56 -11.30
C GLY A 537 -14.88 24.12 -10.98
N GLU A 538 -14.30 23.43 -11.99
CA GLU A 538 -13.83 22.02 -11.94
C GLU A 538 -12.85 21.74 -10.79
N ARG A 539 -12.13 22.75 -10.32
CA ARG A 539 -11.24 22.66 -9.15
C ARG A 539 -11.96 22.33 -7.84
N ARG A 540 -13.29 22.48 -7.76
CA ARG A 540 -14.07 22.20 -6.55
C ARG A 540 -14.06 20.71 -6.17
N LYS A 541 -14.00 19.79 -7.13
CA LYS A 541 -13.82 18.36 -6.85
C LYS A 541 -12.41 18.08 -6.33
N LYS A 542 -11.40 18.77 -6.90
CA LYS A 542 -9.98 18.68 -6.50
C LYS A 542 -9.76 19.15 -5.05
N THR A 543 -10.48 20.20 -4.63
CA THR A 543 -10.32 20.77 -3.27
C THR A 543 -11.06 19.99 -2.19
N GLN A 544 -11.97 19.05 -2.54
CA GLN A 544 -12.78 18.33 -1.55
C GLN A 544 -11.93 17.57 -0.51
N MET A 545 -10.85 16.91 -0.95
CA MET A 545 -9.96 16.20 -0.03
C MET A 545 -9.28 17.17 0.94
N GLY A 546 -8.75 18.29 0.44
CA GLY A 546 -8.12 19.32 1.27
C GLY A 546 -9.11 19.96 2.24
N SER A 547 -10.30 20.30 1.77
CA SER A 547 -11.38 20.83 2.60
C SER A 547 -11.82 19.85 3.68
N ALA A 548 -11.93 18.55 3.36
CA ALA A 548 -12.32 17.53 4.34
C ALA A 548 -11.26 17.37 5.45
N VAL A 549 -9.97 17.34 5.09
CA VAL A 549 -8.89 17.26 6.09
C VAL A 549 -8.83 18.54 6.92
N ALA A 550 -8.90 19.71 6.29
CA ALA A 550 -8.89 21.00 6.98
C ALA A 550 -10.04 21.12 7.98
N LEU A 551 -11.26 20.76 7.58
CA LEU A 551 -12.42 20.78 8.49
C LEU A 551 -12.25 19.85 9.69
N ARG A 552 -11.64 18.66 9.51
CA ARG A 552 -11.34 17.77 10.64
C ARG A 552 -10.32 18.38 11.59
N ILE A 553 -9.25 18.98 11.07
CA ILE A 553 -8.24 19.68 11.87
C ILE A 553 -8.89 20.81 12.66
N LEU A 554 -9.65 21.68 11.99
CA LEU A 554 -10.33 22.81 12.62
C LEU A 554 -11.30 22.34 13.70
N LYS A 555 -12.11 21.31 13.41
CA LYS A 555 -13.01 20.70 14.40
C LYS A 555 -12.24 20.17 15.61
N CYS A 556 -11.14 19.44 15.40
CA CYS A 556 -10.30 18.93 16.50
C CYS A 556 -9.70 20.08 17.32
N CYS A 557 -9.29 21.19 16.69
CA CYS A 557 -8.79 22.36 17.38
C CYS A 557 -9.84 23.05 18.26
N PHE A 558 -11.13 23.00 17.91
CA PHE A 558 -12.19 23.55 18.76
C PHE A 558 -12.67 22.60 19.86
N PHE A 559 -12.88 21.32 19.52
CA PHE A 559 -13.64 20.40 20.40
C PHE A 559 -12.81 19.27 21.03
N GLY A 560 -11.53 19.14 20.68
CA GLY A 560 -10.70 18.04 21.15
C GLY A 560 -11.19 16.64 20.71
N GLU A 561 -10.72 15.61 21.41
CA GLU A 561 -10.98 14.19 21.09
C GLU A 561 -12.37 13.70 21.60
N SER A 562 -12.95 14.39 22.59
CA SER A 562 -14.20 14.01 23.28
C SER A 562 -15.45 14.03 22.39
N SER A 563 -15.40 14.68 21.21
CA SER A 563 -16.52 14.78 20.28
C SER A 563 -16.68 13.58 19.32
N PHE A 564 -15.66 12.73 19.14
CA PHE A 564 -15.66 11.76 18.02
C PHE A 564 -16.34 10.42 18.30
N MET A 565 -16.32 9.95 19.55
CA MET A 565 -16.81 8.59 19.89
C MET A 565 -18.22 8.57 20.48
N ASP A 566 -18.71 9.69 21.02
CA ASP A 566 -19.98 9.71 21.73
C ASP A 566 -21.08 10.39 20.90
N LYS A 567 -21.65 9.64 19.95
CA LYS A 567 -22.86 10.05 19.21
C LYS A 567 -24.09 10.20 20.12
N SER A 568 -23.98 9.87 21.41
CA SER A 568 -25.10 9.87 22.35
C SER A 568 -25.18 11.13 23.22
N SER A 569 -24.10 11.92 23.33
CA SER A 569 -24.10 13.18 24.07
C SER A 569 -24.23 14.37 23.11
N SER A 570 -25.39 15.03 23.12
CA SER A 570 -25.69 16.21 22.30
C SER A 570 -24.99 17.50 22.76
N SER A 571 -24.12 17.45 23.77
CA SER A 571 -23.35 18.60 24.23
C SER A 571 -21.94 18.58 23.64
N LEU A 572 -21.71 19.42 22.62
CA LEU A 572 -20.36 19.79 22.20
C LEU A 572 -19.76 20.71 23.28
N SER A 573 -19.07 20.14 24.27
CA SER A 573 -18.28 20.93 25.21
C SER A 573 -16.93 21.25 24.59
N LEU A 574 -16.55 22.53 24.61
CA LEU A 574 -15.18 22.96 24.31
C LEU A 574 -14.26 22.46 25.42
N ASP A 575 -13.01 22.14 25.07
CA ASP A 575 -11.97 21.91 26.07
C ASP A 575 -11.18 23.21 26.32
N ASN A 576 -10.31 23.22 27.34
CA ASN A 576 -9.55 24.42 27.73
C ASN A 576 -8.81 25.10 26.57
N ALA A 577 -8.25 24.32 25.64
CA ALA A 577 -7.54 24.86 24.49
C ALA A 577 -8.50 25.43 23.43
N GLY A 578 -9.68 24.82 23.26
CA GLY A 578 -10.76 25.34 22.43
C GLY A 578 -11.37 26.62 22.98
N GLU A 579 -11.54 26.71 24.30
CA GLU A 579 -11.96 27.92 25.02
C GLU A 579 -10.94 29.04 24.84
N HIS A 580 -9.66 28.78 25.10
CA HIS A 580 -8.58 29.75 24.90
C HIS A 580 -8.47 30.21 23.44
N LEU A 581 -8.67 29.30 22.49
CA LEU A 581 -8.71 29.65 21.07
C LEU A 581 -9.88 30.61 20.75
N LEU A 582 -11.06 30.37 21.31
CA LEU A 582 -12.22 31.24 21.12
C LEU A 582 -12.01 32.61 21.77
N GLU A 583 -11.44 32.67 22.97
CA GLU A 583 -11.06 33.91 23.65
C GLU A 583 -10.05 34.71 22.81
N SER A 584 -9.01 34.06 22.32
CA SER A 584 -8.02 34.69 21.44
C SER A 584 -8.63 35.22 20.14
N LEU A 585 -9.65 34.54 19.59
CA LEU A 585 -10.37 35.00 18.40
C LEU A 585 -11.31 36.17 18.72
N SER A 586 -11.92 36.21 19.91
CA SER A 586 -12.75 37.35 20.32
C SER A 586 -11.94 38.62 20.56
N ASP A 587 -10.74 38.49 21.13
CA ASP A 587 -9.86 39.63 21.44
C ASP A 587 -9.20 40.25 20.19
N SER A 588 -9.25 39.54 19.06
CA SER A 588 -8.73 39.99 17.77
C SER A 588 -9.72 40.80 16.92
N ARG A 589 -10.96 40.99 17.41
CA ARG A 589 -11.97 41.89 16.84
C ARG A 589 -11.92 43.26 17.47
#